data_AF-A0A5M6ZH50-F1
#
_entry.id   AF-A0A5M6ZH50-F1
#
_cell.length_a   1.000
_cell.length_b   1.000
_cell.length_c   1.000
_cell.angle_alpha   90.00
_cell.angle_beta   90.00
_cell.angle_gamma   90.00
#
_symmetry.space_group_name_H-M   'P 1'
#
loop_
_entity.id
_entity.type
_entity.pdbx_description
1 polymer ?
#
loop_
_entity_poly.entity_id
_entity_poly.type
_entity_poly.pdbx_seq_one_letter_code
_entity_poly.pdbx_strand_id
1 'polypeptide(L)'
;MQFLPYAIGIFLLTPFFIWAGFYVIMPGPKWGVTDAPLTASMLMVSLPLVAYHSLAGLAFVANSMAGRTGETAPVWTPARRFGQAMAPLTILLTAGSLAWLASLGESAYAMAGVAALGLFMALSLAGAESSRSFGHMLTAPAAGVLMGLRQAGRLLLAVPVIGHMLREIAADPNRAGPWIALNLALSLAALVWVFGPGVMVFLAMASVPLVFCAILMFCTE
;
A
#
# COMPACT_ATOMS: atom_id res chain seq x y z
N MET A 1 -2.58 25.00 -22.86
CA MET A 1 -2.56 23.60 -22.38
C MET A 1 -1.65 23.35 -21.18
N GLN A 2 -0.80 24.29 -20.74
CA GLN A 2 0.13 24.11 -19.61
C GLN A 2 -0.53 23.77 -18.26
N PHE A 3 -1.81 24.11 -18.07
CA PHE A 3 -2.54 23.86 -16.82
C PHE A 3 -3.35 22.56 -16.79
N LEU A 4 -3.53 21.91 -17.95
CA LEU A 4 -4.33 20.68 -18.08
C LEU A 4 -3.85 19.53 -17.17
N PRO A 5 -2.54 19.25 -16.98
CA PRO A 5 -2.08 18.19 -16.09
C PRO A 5 -2.45 18.46 -14.62
N TYR A 6 -2.41 19.72 -14.20
CA TYR A 6 -2.78 20.10 -12.83
C TYR A 6 -4.29 19.99 -12.60
N ALA A 7 -5.11 20.33 -13.61
CA ALA A 7 -6.55 20.13 -13.55
C ALA A 7 -6.91 18.64 -13.43
N ILE A 8 -6.25 17.76 -14.21
CA ILE A 8 -6.40 16.31 -14.09
C ILE A 8 -5.95 15.81 -12.71
N GLY A 9 -4.91 16.41 -12.14
CA GLY A 9 -4.44 16.08 -10.79
C GLY A 9 -5.38 16.44 -9.67
N ILE A 10 -5.92 17.64 -9.72
CA ILE A 10 -6.96 18.07 -8.79
C ILE A 10 -8.19 17.15 -8.93
N PHE A 11 -8.55 16.77 -10.16
CA PHE A 11 -9.63 15.81 -10.40
C PHE A 11 -9.34 14.43 -9.80
N LEU A 12 -8.14 13.87 -9.99
CA LEU A 12 -7.74 12.58 -9.41
C LEU A 12 -7.67 12.60 -7.87
N LEU A 13 -7.40 13.77 -7.27
CA LEU A 13 -7.43 13.96 -5.82
C LEU A 13 -8.85 14.18 -5.26
N THR A 14 -9.84 14.38 -6.13
CA THR A 14 -11.23 14.67 -5.73
C THR A 14 -11.84 13.62 -4.79
N PRO A 15 -11.64 12.30 -4.97
CA PRO A 15 -12.13 11.31 -4.02
C PRO A 15 -11.56 11.51 -2.60
N PHE A 16 -10.29 11.88 -2.48
CA PHE A 16 -9.65 12.17 -1.19
C PHE A 16 -10.19 13.45 -0.56
N PHE A 17 -10.40 14.51 -1.36
CA PHE A 17 -11.02 15.75 -0.86
C PHE A 17 -12.46 15.54 -0.42
N ILE A 18 -13.24 14.76 -1.18
CA ILE A 18 -14.60 14.37 -0.81
C ILE A 18 -14.58 13.58 0.49
N TRP A 19 -13.68 12.60 0.62
CA TRP A 19 -13.58 11.78 1.81
C TRP A 19 -13.14 12.60 3.04
N ALA A 20 -12.14 13.46 2.89
CA ALA A 20 -11.72 14.39 3.94
C ALA A 20 -12.84 15.37 4.32
N GLY A 21 -13.60 15.86 3.34
CA GLY A 21 -14.79 16.68 3.56
C GLY A 21 -15.85 15.95 4.36
N PHE A 22 -16.18 14.71 3.98
CA PHE A 22 -17.10 13.86 4.75
C PHE A 22 -16.57 13.57 6.17
N TYR A 23 -15.27 13.42 6.33
CA TYR A 23 -14.65 13.22 7.64
C TYR A 23 -14.86 14.44 8.56
N VAL A 24 -14.67 15.65 8.03
CA VAL A 24 -14.85 16.91 8.76
C VAL A 24 -16.33 17.23 9.03
N ILE A 25 -17.20 17.01 8.05
CA ILE A 25 -18.62 17.43 8.10
C ILE A 25 -19.47 16.51 8.97
N MET A 26 -19.09 15.24 9.10
CA MET A 26 -19.85 14.26 9.89
C MET A 26 -19.14 13.98 11.22
N PRO A 27 -19.36 14.78 12.28
CA PRO A 27 -18.75 14.55 13.57
C PRO A 27 -19.28 13.25 14.21
N GLY A 28 -18.38 12.48 14.81
CA GLY A 28 -18.70 11.22 15.48
C GLY A 28 -17.72 10.09 15.10
N PRO A 29 -17.71 9.00 15.87
CA PRO A 29 -16.84 7.87 15.62
C PRO A 29 -17.15 7.24 14.25
N LYS A 30 -16.15 7.23 13.38
CA LYS A 30 -16.11 6.53 12.11
C LYS A 30 -15.75 5.07 12.36
N TRP A 31 -16.71 4.19 12.12
CA TRP A 31 -16.51 2.75 12.28
C TRP A 31 -15.40 2.25 11.36
N GLY A 32 -14.48 1.47 11.91
CA GLY A 32 -13.25 1.00 11.26
C GLY A 32 -12.12 2.03 11.13
N VAL A 33 -12.32 3.31 11.47
CA VAL A 33 -11.29 4.36 11.33
C VAL A 33 -10.95 5.00 12.66
N THR A 34 -11.91 5.62 13.37
CA THR A 34 -11.61 6.31 14.65
C THR A 34 -11.82 5.43 15.88
N ASP A 35 -12.60 4.37 15.75
CA ASP A 35 -12.84 3.34 16.76
C ASP A 35 -11.76 2.24 16.74
N ALA A 36 -10.94 2.18 15.69
CA ALA A 36 -9.83 1.25 15.53
C ALA A 36 -8.50 2.04 15.44
N PRO A 37 -7.82 2.30 16.57
CA PRO A 37 -6.60 3.11 16.63
C PRO A 37 -5.49 2.62 15.70
N LEU A 38 -5.37 1.29 15.56
CA LEU A 38 -4.44 0.65 14.64
C LEU A 38 -4.74 1.01 13.18
N THR A 39 -6.01 0.95 12.77
CA THR A 39 -6.42 1.27 11.39
C THR A 39 -6.19 2.74 11.07
N ALA A 40 -6.55 3.66 11.97
CA ALA A 40 -6.24 5.09 11.78
C ALA A 40 -4.73 5.34 11.67
N SER A 41 -3.92 4.67 12.49
CA SER A 41 -2.47 4.79 12.46
C SER A 41 -1.89 4.29 11.13
N MET A 42 -2.36 3.14 10.63
CA MET A 42 -1.95 2.61 9.32
C MET A 42 -2.37 3.55 8.18
N LEU A 43 -3.58 4.10 8.23
CA LEU A 43 -4.05 5.10 7.27
C LEU A 43 -3.17 6.35 7.29
N MET A 44 -2.92 6.93 8.46
CA MET A 44 -2.05 8.10 8.61
C MET A 44 -0.66 7.87 8.02
N VAL A 45 -0.03 6.75 8.35
CA VAL A 45 1.32 6.41 7.86
C VAL A 45 1.35 6.19 6.34
N SER A 46 0.24 5.74 5.75
CA SER A 46 0.12 5.49 4.30
C SER A 46 -0.16 6.74 3.45
N LEU A 47 -0.68 7.83 4.05
CA LEU A 47 -1.03 9.06 3.32
C LEU A 47 0.11 9.62 2.44
N PRO A 48 1.37 9.68 2.90
CA PRO A 48 2.45 10.25 2.09
C PRO A 48 2.79 9.39 0.89
N LEU A 49 2.64 8.07 1.00
CA LEU A 49 2.84 7.15 -0.11
C LEU A 49 1.80 7.38 -1.20
N VAL A 50 0.53 7.53 -0.81
CA VAL A 50 -0.56 7.84 -1.74
C VAL A 50 -0.33 9.20 -2.41
N ALA A 51 0.00 10.22 -1.61
CA ALA A 51 0.30 11.56 -2.13
C ALA A 51 1.49 11.56 -3.10
N TYR A 52 2.56 10.84 -2.78
CA TYR A 52 3.70 10.66 -3.67
C TYR A 52 3.28 9.99 -4.98
N HIS A 53 2.49 8.91 -4.92
CA HIS A 53 2.02 8.21 -6.10
C HIS A 53 1.17 9.11 -7.02
N SER A 54 0.25 9.88 -6.44
CA SER A 54 -0.54 10.86 -7.19
C SER A 54 0.35 11.93 -7.83
N LEU A 55 1.32 12.49 -7.09
CA LEU A 55 2.27 13.47 -7.62
C LEU A 55 3.11 12.90 -8.77
N ALA A 56 3.58 11.66 -8.64
CA ALA A 56 4.34 10.98 -9.68
C ALA A 56 3.52 10.73 -10.94
N GLY A 57 2.28 10.23 -10.80
CA GLY A 57 1.37 10.03 -11.93
C GLY A 57 1.06 11.34 -12.66
N LEU A 58 0.92 12.44 -11.92
CA LEU A 58 0.70 13.76 -12.51
C LEU A 58 1.93 14.34 -13.19
N ALA A 59 3.11 14.10 -12.61
CA ALA A 59 4.36 14.46 -13.25
C ALA A 59 4.52 13.70 -14.58
N PHE A 60 4.18 12.42 -14.63
CA PHE A 60 4.21 11.62 -15.86
C PHE A 60 3.34 12.22 -16.97
N VAL A 61 2.09 12.53 -16.64
CA VAL A 61 1.12 13.14 -17.57
C VAL A 61 1.58 14.53 -18.02
N ALA A 62 2.08 15.35 -17.10
CA ALA A 62 2.59 16.69 -17.39
C ALA A 62 3.83 16.67 -18.28
N ASN A 63 4.78 15.77 -18.01
CA ASN A 63 6.00 15.61 -18.77
C ASN A 63 5.70 15.10 -20.19
N SER A 64 4.77 14.15 -20.33
CA SER A 64 4.33 13.62 -21.63
C SER A 64 3.70 14.71 -22.50
N MET A 65 2.83 15.55 -21.93
CA MET A 65 2.25 16.71 -22.64
C MET A 65 3.30 17.75 -23.03
N ALA A 66 4.41 17.84 -22.31
CA ALA A 66 5.52 18.73 -22.61
C ALA A 66 6.53 18.15 -23.62
N GLY A 67 6.25 16.97 -24.21
CA GLY A 67 7.16 16.29 -25.14
C GLY A 67 8.43 15.74 -24.48
N ARG A 68 8.40 15.52 -23.16
CA ARG A 68 9.50 14.95 -22.39
C ARG A 68 9.18 13.51 -21.97
N THR A 69 10.21 12.75 -21.64
CA THR A 69 10.07 11.41 -21.06
C THR A 69 9.26 11.47 -19.76
N GLY A 70 8.13 10.77 -19.70
CA GLY A 70 7.22 10.77 -18.55
C GLY A 70 7.86 10.34 -17.23
N GLU A 71 8.90 9.51 -17.28
CA GLU A 71 9.59 8.94 -16.11
C GLU A 71 10.50 9.90 -15.34
N THR A 72 10.74 11.11 -15.85
CA THR A 72 11.58 12.09 -15.15
C THR A 72 10.82 12.75 -13.99
N ALA A 73 11.55 13.17 -12.96
CA ALA A 73 10.99 13.92 -11.83
C ALA A 73 10.12 15.11 -12.29
N PRO A 74 9.15 15.57 -11.48
CA PRO A 74 8.30 16.69 -11.83
C PRO A 74 9.14 17.91 -12.21
N VAL A 75 8.90 18.48 -13.39
CA VAL A 75 9.59 19.69 -13.85
C VAL A 75 9.26 20.88 -12.94
N TRP A 76 8.03 20.91 -12.42
CA TRP A 76 7.56 21.96 -11.52
C TRP A 76 8.20 21.84 -10.14
N THR A 77 9.01 22.84 -9.78
CA THR A 77 9.78 22.87 -8.53
C THR A 77 8.95 22.64 -7.25
N PRO A 78 7.74 23.22 -7.10
CA PRO A 78 6.88 22.92 -5.95
C PRO A 78 6.52 21.45 -5.83
N ALA A 79 6.08 20.78 -6.91
CA ALA A 79 5.78 19.35 -6.90
C ALA A 79 7.00 18.50 -6.55
N ARG A 80 8.19 18.88 -7.04
CA ARG A 80 9.45 18.19 -6.69
C ARG A 80 9.77 18.32 -5.20
N ARG A 81 9.64 19.53 -4.62
CA ARG A 81 9.84 19.74 -3.17
C ARG A 81 8.80 18.99 -2.35
N PHE A 82 7.55 18.93 -2.82
CA PHE A 82 6.49 18.18 -2.16
C PHE A 82 6.80 16.68 -2.17
N GLY A 83 7.24 16.14 -3.31
CA GLY A 83 7.70 14.75 -3.42
C GLY A 83 8.83 14.43 -2.45
N GLN A 84 9.86 15.29 -2.38
CA GLN A 84 11.01 15.15 -1.46
C GLN A 84 10.65 15.22 0.03
N ALA A 85 9.50 15.82 0.36
CA ALA A 85 9.03 15.89 1.74
C ALA A 85 8.28 14.62 2.17
N MET A 86 7.92 13.72 1.25
CA MET A 86 7.07 12.56 1.57
C MET A 86 7.77 11.56 2.49
N ALA A 87 9.02 11.21 2.21
CA ALA A 87 9.80 10.29 3.06
C ALA A 87 9.95 10.79 4.51
N PRO A 88 10.44 12.02 4.78
CA PRO A 88 10.53 12.52 6.16
C PRO A 88 9.15 12.70 6.80
N LEU A 89 8.12 13.04 6.03
CA LEU A 89 6.76 13.15 6.54
C LEU A 89 6.18 11.79 6.94
N THR A 90 6.49 10.71 6.23
CA THR A 90 6.18 9.33 6.67
C THR A 90 6.81 9.02 8.01
N ILE A 91 8.07 9.38 8.23
CA ILE A 91 8.76 9.15 9.52
C ILE A 91 8.05 9.92 10.65
N LEU A 92 7.71 11.19 10.41
CA LEU A 92 7.00 12.03 11.38
C LEU A 92 5.61 11.48 11.71
N LEU A 93 4.83 11.09 10.69
CA LEU A 93 3.50 10.50 10.90
C LEU A 93 3.59 9.13 11.59
N THR A 94 4.64 8.36 11.32
CA THR A 94 4.89 7.10 12.03
C THR A 94 5.17 7.35 13.50
N ALA A 95 6.08 8.27 13.83
CA ALA A 95 6.38 8.63 15.21
C ALA A 95 5.14 9.17 15.95
N GLY A 96 4.35 10.04 15.29
CA GLY A 96 3.09 10.54 15.83
C GLY A 96 2.06 9.43 16.07
N SER A 97 1.94 8.49 15.14
CA SER A 97 1.03 7.34 15.27
C SER A 97 1.46 6.42 16.42
N LEU A 98 2.77 6.16 16.57
CA LEU A 98 3.28 5.36 17.69
C LEU A 98 3.03 6.03 19.04
N ALA A 99 3.27 7.34 19.14
CA ALA A 99 2.99 8.10 20.37
C ALA A 99 1.49 8.07 20.71
N TRP A 100 0.63 8.17 19.69
CA TRP A 100 -0.81 8.10 19.89
C TRP A 100 -1.27 6.70 20.31
N LEU A 101 -0.81 5.64 19.64
CA LEU A 101 -1.08 4.25 20.05
C LEU A 101 -0.61 3.96 21.48
N ALA A 102 0.58 4.43 21.85
CA ALA A 102 1.10 4.29 23.21
C ALA A 102 0.21 5.01 24.23
N SER A 103 -0.32 6.19 23.90
CA SER A 103 -1.25 6.93 24.77
C SER A 103 -2.59 6.22 24.98
N LEU A 104 -2.98 5.35 24.05
CA LEU A 104 -4.20 4.55 24.12
C LEU A 104 -3.99 3.17 24.77
N GLY A 105 -2.76 2.85 25.20
CA GLY A 105 -2.43 1.58 25.83
C GLY A 105 -2.44 0.38 24.87
N GLU A 106 -2.24 0.64 23.57
CA GLU A 106 -2.23 -0.39 22.54
C GLU A 106 -1.07 -1.37 22.69
N SER A 107 -1.25 -2.57 22.15
CA SER A 107 -0.26 -3.65 22.30
C SER A 107 1.09 -3.31 21.64
N ALA A 108 2.18 -3.84 22.21
CA ALA A 108 3.51 -3.72 21.64
C ALA A 108 3.60 -4.26 20.19
N TYR A 109 2.81 -5.31 19.88
CA TYR A 109 2.73 -5.87 18.53
C TYR A 109 2.08 -4.91 17.52
N ALA A 110 1.01 -4.23 17.91
CA ALA A 110 0.36 -3.23 17.07
C ALA A 110 1.31 -2.06 16.76
N MET A 111 2.00 -1.55 17.78
CA MET A 111 3.02 -0.52 17.62
C MET A 111 4.19 -0.98 16.73
N ALA A 112 4.70 -2.19 16.94
CA ALA A 112 5.76 -2.75 16.10
C ALA A 112 5.32 -2.88 14.62
N GLY A 113 4.07 -3.28 14.37
CA GLY A 113 3.50 -3.36 13.03
C GLY A 113 3.46 -2.00 12.32
N VAL A 114 3.00 -0.96 13.01
CA VAL A 114 2.97 0.41 12.46
C VAL A 114 4.38 0.96 12.24
N ALA A 115 5.32 0.70 13.16
CA ALA A 115 6.72 1.11 13.02
C ALA A 115 7.37 0.44 11.79
N ALA A 116 7.18 -0.87 11.62
CA ALA A 116 7.71 -1.62 10.49
C ALA A 116 7.12 -1.13 9.16
N LEU A 117 5.81 -0.89 9.10
CA LEU A 117 5.13 -0.35 7.92
C LEU A 117 5.65 1.04 7.56
N GLY A 118 5.74 1.93 8.55
CA GLY A 118 6.23 3.30 8.35
C GLY A 118 7.67 3.36 7.90
N LEU A 119 8.54 2.54 8.49
CA LEU A 119 9.94 2.43 8.07
C LEU A 119 10.04 1.90 6.63
N PHE A 120 9.30 0.84 6.29
CA PHE A 120 9.26 0.28 4.95
C PHE A 120 8.81 1.32 3.91
N MET A 121 7.77 2.09 4.21
CA MET A 121 7.28 3.15 3.34
C MET A 121 8.29 4.29 3.20
N ALA A 122 8.89 4.74 4.30
CA ALA A 122 9.90 5.81 4.28
C ALA A 122 11.13 5.41 3.45
N LEU A 123 11.62 4.18 3.61
CA LEU A 123 12.73 3.65 2.81
C LEU A 123 12.37 3.51 1.33
N SER A 124 11.14 3.07 1.03
CA SER A 124 10.66 2.98 -0.35
C SER A 124 10.58 4.35 -1.01
N LEU A 125 10.10 5.38 -0.29
CA LEU A 125 10.05 6.77 -0.76
C LEU A 125 11.45 7.41 -0.88
N ALA A 126 12.37 7.14 0.05
CA ALA A 126 13.74 7.61 -0.06
C ALA A 126 14.47 6.96 -1.26
N GLY A 127 14.26 5.65 -1.47
CA GLY A 127 14.78 4.93 -2.63
C GLY A 127 14.20 5.45 -3.94
N ALA A 128 12.92 5.80 -3.94
CA ALA A 128 12.24 6.45 -5.04
C ALA A 128 12.86 7.78 -5.45
N GLU A 129 13.17 8.64 -4.49
CA GLU A 129 13.81 9.94 -4.75
C GLU A 129 15.23 9.82 -5.31
N SER A 130 15.96 8.77 -4.93
CA SER A 130 17.33 8.51 -5.39
C SER A 130 17.40 7.95 -6.83
N SER A 131 16.30 7.36 -7.32
CA SER A 131 16.25 6.70 -8.63
C SER A 131 15.85 7.69 -9.72
N ARG A 132 16.71 7.91 -10.72
CA ARG A 132 16.46 8.84 -11.85
C ARG A 132 15.45 8.32 -12.89
N SER A 133 15.02 7.06 -12.79
CA SER A 133 14.03 6.42 -13.66
C SER A 133 12.99 5.69 -12.82
N PHE A 134 11.72 5.91 -13.15
CA PHE A 134 10.56 5.28 -12.51
C PHE A 134 10.55 3.75 -12.69
N GLY A 135 11.17 3.23 -13.76
CA GLY A 135 11.30 1.79 -14.02
C GLY A 135 12.21 1.05 -13.02
N HIS A 136 13.32 1.65 -12.61
CA HIS A 136 14.17 1.09 -11.55
C HIS A 136 13.52 1.21 -10.15
N MET A 137 12.67 2.21 -9.97
CA MET A 137 11.94 2.46 -8.73
C MET A 137 10.78 1.48 -8.50
N LEU A 138 10.12 0.97 -9.55
CA LEU A 138 9.12 -0.10 -9.39
C LEU A 138 9.79 -1.46 -9.14
N THR A 139 10.95 -1.70 -9.75
CA THR A 139 11.61 -3.01 -9.69
C THR A 139 12.29 -3.32 -8.35
N ALA A 140 12.87 -2.34 -7.64
CA ALA A 140 13.56 -2.59 -6.37
C ALA A 140 12.63 -2.97 -5.18
N PRO A 141 11.56 -2.20 -4.85
CA PRO A 141 10.60 -2.59 -3.82
C PRO A 141 9.72 -3.76 -4.29
N ALA A 142 9.37 -3.87 -5.58
CA ALA A 142 8.70 -5.07 -6.08
C ALA A 142 9.58 -6.30 -5.95
N ALA A 143 10.90 -6.20 -6.19
CA ALA A 143 11.85 -7.30 -5.95
C ALA A 143 11.94 -7.64 -4.46
N GLY A 144 11.92 -6.65 -3.56
CA GLY A 144 11.87 -6.87 -2.12
C GLY A 144 10.58 -7.58 -1.68
N VAL A 145 9.42 -7.13 -2.16
CA VAL A 145 8.12 -7.76 -1.94
C VAL A 145 8.09 -9.16 -2.55
N LEU A 146 8.61 -9.36 -3.76
CA LEU A 146 8.73 -10.66 -4.41
C LEU A 146 9.68 -11.60 -3.67
N MET A 147 10.80 -11.11 -3.15
CA MET A 147 11.70 -11.89 -2.30
C MET A 147 10.97 -12.30 -1.02
N GLY A 148 10.25 -11.37 -0.39
CA GLY A 148 9.41 -11.64 0.78
C GLY A 148 8.32 -12.68 0.48
N LEU A 149 7.59 -12.53 -0.62
CA LEU A 149 6.56 -13.46 -1.08
C LEU A 149 7.14 -14.81 -1.47
N ARG A 150 8.33 -14.87 -2.08
CA ARG A 150 9.03 -16.11 -2.36
C ARG A 150 9.48 -16.79 -1.08
N GLN A 151 9.98 -16.03 -0.09
CA GLN A 151 10.36 -16.56 1.21
C GLN A 151 9.12 -17.10 1.95
N ALA A 152 8.04 -16.33 1.97
CA ALA A 152 6.76 -16.73 2.55
C ALA A 152 6.17 -17.95 1.82
N GLY A 153 6.26 -18.00 0.50
CA GLY A 153 5.87 -19.14 -0.32
C GLY A 153 6.69 -20.39 0.03
N ARG A 154 8.01 -20.26 0.21
CA ARG A 154 8.87 -21.37 0.67
C ARG A 154 8.50 -21.84 2.08
N LEU A 155 8.22 -20.91 3.00
CA LEU A 155 7.78 -21.22 4.35
C LEU A 155 6.41 -21.91 4.35
N LEU A 156 5.46 -21.44 3.53
CA LEU A 156 4.16 -22.07 3.33
C LEU A 156 4.29 -23.48 2.74
N LEU A 157 5.20 -23.67 1.78
CA LEU A 157 5.52 -24.99 1.21
C LEU A 157 6.19 -25.93 2.21
N ALA A 158 6.88 -25.39 3.23
CA ALA A 158 7.46 -26.16 4.32
C ALA A 158 6.42 -26.61 5.35
N VAL A 159 5.25 -25.96 5.43
CA VAL A 159 4.15 -26.41 6.29
C VAL A 159 3.57 -27.71 5.71
N PRO A 160 3.50 -28.82 6.47
CA PRO A 160 3.15 -30.14 5.93
C PRO A 160 1.81 -30.17 5.20
N VAL A 161 0.78 -29.56 5.79
CA VAL A 161 -0.59 -29.57 5.25
C VAL A 161 -0.72 -28.61 4.06
N ILE A 162 -0.35 -27.33 4.27
CA ILE A 162 -0.49 -26.28 3.25
C ILE A 162 0.43 -26.56 2.05
N GLY A 163 1.68 -26.96 2.32
CA GLY A 163 2.65 -27.25 1.28
C GLY A 163 2.34 -28.49 0.45
N HIS A 164 1.62 -29.48 1.01
CA HIS A 164 1.13 -30.62 0.22
C HIS A 164 0.00 -30.18 -0.72
N MET A 165 -0.97 -29.42 -0.21
CA MET A 165 -2.06 -28.87 -1.03
C MET A 165 -1.55 -27.98 -2.15
N LEU A 166 -0.60 -27.08 -1.87
CA LEU A 166 0.00 -26.21 -2.90
C LEU A 166 0.73 -27.00 -4.00
N ARG A 167 1.36 -28.13 -3.65
CA ARG A 167 2.00 -29.02 -4.61
C ARG A 167 0.99 -29.79 -5.46
N GLU A 168 -0.15 -30.19 -4.89
CA GLU A 168 -1.24 -30.80 -5.65
C GLU A 168 -1.86 -29.82 -6.67
N ILE A 169 -1.99 -28.53 -6.36
CA ILE A 169 -2.46 -27.52 -7.34
C ILE A 169 -1.54 -27.44 -8.54
N ALA A 170 -0.23 -27.43 -8.28
CA ALA A 170 0.76 -27.31 -9.35
C ALA A 170 0.71 -28.52 -10.29
N ALA A 171 0.29 -29.68 -9.78
CA ALA A 171 0.08 -30.89 -10.56
C ALA A 171 -1.29 -30.94 -11.27
N ASP A 172 -2.36 -30.54 -10.58
CA ASP A 172 -3.73 -30.53 -11.14
C ASP A 172 -4.59 -29.39 -10.54
N PRO A 173 -4.66 -28.23 -11.23
CA PRO A 173 -5.39 -27.06 -10.74
C PRO A 173 -6.89 -27.31 -10.55
N ASN A 174 -7.48 -28.15 -11.40
CA ASN A 174 -8.93 -28.36 -11.44
C ASN A 174 -9.42 -29.19 -10.25
N ARG A 175 -8.57 -30.09 -9.73
CA ARG A 175 -8.88 -30.95 -8.61
C ARG A 175 -8.66 -30.27 -7.25
N ALA A 176 -7.61 -29.46 -7.14
CA ALA A 176 -7.22 -28.82 -5.88
C ALA A 176 -7.93 -27.47 -5.63
N GLY A 177 -8.31 -26.75 -6.69
CA GLY A 177 -8.90 -25.41 -6.61
C GLY A 177 -10.10 -25.29 -5.64
N PRO A 178 -11.12 -26.16 -5.71
CA PRO A 178 -12.29 -26.07 -4.83
C PRO A 178 -11.94 -26.23 -3.34
N TRP A 179 -11.03 -27.15 -3.01
CA TRP A 179 -10.62 -27.42 -1.62
C TRP A 179 -9.84 -26.25 -1.00
N ILE A 180 -9.09 -25.54 -1.82
CA ILE A 180 -8.35 -24.36 -1.38
C ILE A 180 -9.28 -23.19 -1.22
N ALA A 181 -10.19 -22.96 -2.17
CA ALA A 181 -11.21 -21.93 -2.01
C ALA A 181 -12.01 -22.14 -0.71
N LEU A 182 -12.37 -23.39 -0.41
CA LEU A 182 -13.02 -23.75 0.85
C LEU A 182 -12.14 -23.47 2.08
N ASN A 183 -10.88 -23.92 2.09
CA ASN A 183 -9.97 -23.66 3.20
C ASN A 183 -9.65 -22.18 3.40
N LEU A 184 -9.53 -21.41 2.31
CA LEU A 184 -9.35 -19.96 2.37
C LEU A 184 -10.59 -19.30 2.95
N ALA A 185 -11.78 -19.70 2.52
CA ALA A 185 -13.05 -19.18 3.04
C ALA A 185 -13.21 -19.52 4.54
N LEU A 186 -12.89 -20.74 4.96
CA LEU A 186 -12.94 -21.16 6.36
C LEU A 186 -11.90 -20.43 7.22
N SER A 187 -10.67 -20.27 6.71
CA SER A 187 -9.62 -19.51 7.39
C SER A 187 -9.99 -18.04 7.53
N LEU A 188 -10.58 -17.45 6.49
CA LEU A 188 -11.09 -16.09 6.49
C LEU A 188 -12.23 -15.93 7.49
N ALA A 189 -13.18 -16.87 7.52
CA ALA A 189 -14.27 -16.88 8.49
C ALA A 189 -13.74 -17.00 9.93
N ALA A 190 -12.75 -17.86 10.17
CA ALA A 190 -12.10 -17.99 11.47
C ALA A 190 -11.37 -16.70 11.88
N LEU A 191 -10.64 -16.07 10.96
CA LEU A 191 -9.98 -14.79 11.23
C LEU A 191 -11.00 -13.69 11.52
N VAL A 192 -12.09 -13.60 10.77
CA VAL A 192 -13.18 -12.64 11.02
C VAL A 192 -13.86 -12.93 12.35
N TRP A 193 -14.01 -14.19 12.72
CA TRP A 193 -14.58 -14.56 14.01
C TRP A 193 -13.69 -14.16 15.20
N VAL A 194 -12.36 -14.33 15.08
CA VAL A 194 -11.40 -14.01 16.15
C VAL A 194 -11.09 -12.52 16.23
N PHE A 195 -10.88 -11.86 15.09
CA PHE A 195 -10.37 -10.49 15.00
C PHE A 195 -11.42 -9.47 14.51
N GLY A 196 -12.63 -9.92 14.20
CA GLY A 196 -13.73 -9.09 13.73
C GLY A 196 -13.68 -8.74 12.23
N PRO A 197 -14.63 -7.90 11.76
CA PRO A 197 -14.75 -7.53 10.35
C PRO A 197 -13.55 -6.74 9.80
N GLY A 198 -12.73 -6.14 10.67
CA GLY A 198 -11.54 -5.37 10.29
C GLY A 198 -10.52 -6.17 9.47
N VAL A 199 -10.46 -7.50 9.64
CA VAL A 199 -9.60 -8.38 8.83
C VAL A 199 -9.92 -8.31 7.34
N MET A 200 -11.21 -8.21 6.98
CA MET A 200 -11.63 -8.12 5.58
C MET A 200 -11.10 -6.84 4.94
N VAL A 201 -11.11 -5.73 5.68
CA VAL A 201 -10.58 -4.44 5.23
C VAL A 201 -9.07 -4.53 5.04
N PHE A 202 -8.35 -5.14 6.00
CA PHE A 202 -6.91 -5.33 5.91
C PHE A 202 -6.52 -6.19 4.69
N LEU A 203 -7.18 -7.33 4.48
CA LEU A 203 -6.94 -8.20 3.34
C LEU A 203 -7.28 -7.52 2.01
N ALA A 204 -8.39 -6.77 1.95
CA ALA A 204 -8.75 -6.00 0.76
C ALA A 204 -7.67 -4.95 0.45
N MET A 205 -7.24 -4.17 1.46
CA MET A 205 -6.17 -3.17 1.30
C MET A 205 -4.83 -3.80 0.90
N ALA A 206 -4.49 -4.97 1.45
CA ALA A 206 -3.27 -5.71 1.12
C ALA A 206 -3.35 -6.38 -0.27
N SER A 207 -4.54 -6.75 -0.74
CA SER A 207 -4.72 -7.37 -2.06
C SER A 207 -4.48 -6.40 -3.21
N VAL A 208 -4.74 -5.10 -3.03
CA VAL A 208 -4.53 -4.07 -4.06
C VAL A 208 -3.07 -3.99 -4.54
N PRO A 209 -2.05 -3.80 -3.67
CA PRO A 209 -0.67 -3.78 -4.11
C PRO A 209 -0.20 -5.14 -4.65
N LEU A 210 -0.73 -6.25 -4.14
CA LEU A 210 -0.44 -7.60 -4.65
C LEU A 210 -0.93 -7.79 -6.09
N VAL A 211 -2.18 -7.43 -6.36
CA VAL A 211 -2.77 -7.49 -7.71
C VAL A 211 -2.05 -6.53 -8.65
N PHE A 212 -1.71 -5.32 -8.19
CA PHE A 212 -0.94 -4.37 -8.99
C PHE A 212 0.46 -4.89 -9.34
N CYS A 213 1.16 -5.51 -8.37
CA CYS A 213 2.44 -6.18 -8.64
C CYS A 213 2.29 -7.35 -9.61
N ALA A 214 1.23 -8.15 -9.48
CA ALA A 214 0.97 -9.26 -10.39
C ALA A 214 0.72 -8.77 -11.82
N ILE A 215 -0.12 -7.76 -12.01
CA ILE A 215 -0.40 -7.17 -13.34
C ILE A 215 0.88 -6.62 -13.96
N LEU A 216 1.69 -5.88 -13.20
CA LEU A 216 2.95 -5.34 -13.71
C LEU A 216 3.91 -6.44 -14.18
N MET A 217 3.99 -7.57 -13.47
CA MET A 217 4.82 -8.70 -13.90
C MET A 217 4.32 -9.35 -15.20
N PHE A 218 3.01 -9.55 -15.34
CA PHE A 218 2.43 -10.15 -16.55
C PHE A 218 2.46 -9.22 -17.78
N CYS A 219 2.61 -7.91 -17.58
CA CYS A 219 2.73 -6.95 -18.68
C CYS A 219 4.18 -6.69 -19.13
N THR A 220 5.18 -7.22 -18.42
CA THR A 220 6.62 -7.05 -18.76
C THR A 220 7.23 -8.23 -19.52
N GLU A 221 6.44 -9.26 -19.82
CA GLU A 221 6.77 -10.35 -20.77
C GLU A 221 6.03 -10.15 -22.09
#